data_AF-A0A3D4GUP0-F1
#
_entry.id   AF-A0A3D4GUP0-F1
#
_cell.length_a   1.000
_cell.length_b   1.000
_cell.length_c   1.000
_cell.angle_alpha   90.00
_cell.angle_beta   90.00
_cell.angle_gamma   90.00
#
_symmetry.space_group_name_H-M   'P 1'
#
loop_
_entity.id
_entity.type
_entity.pdbx_description
1 polymer ?
#
loop_
_entity_poly.entity_id
_entity_poly.type
_entity_poly.pdbx_seq_one_letter_code
_entity_poly.pdbx_strand_id
1 'polypeptide(L)'
;MDASTFVNPSAKYRVLPFWFWNGAIEEGEIVRQIKEMSDKGLGGFCLSPSPGLQIPHLSSVWFERVKLATETAESLGLKVWLHEEYPHPGSMVGEKVALGHPQYRAQYLSFRETTVQGGQQVDMELPWGTVLRAIAVPLKRDRCLWDDAEDIRGFIGSNHRQEIYYEKENRSKYHDRHYDALNLQHRLYWKAPAGRWRVLVFLQKEHDQCVSQGTQFDPYSAEAVAHFVETTREPSVSHIGEHFGKTIPAILTTDGTRRGNQLPWTPLLPDAFLSRNDYDLLPCLPALITAFGPNTSRIRYDYFQTLS
;
A
#
# COMPACT_ATOMS: atom_id res chain seq x y z
N MET A 1 38.62 -20.35 -3.40
CA MET A 1 39.13 -19.03 -3.80
C MET A 1 40.62 -19.04 -3.56
N ASP A 2 41.44 -18.82 -4.59
CA ASP A 2 42.91 -18.78 -4.43
C ASP A 2 43.38 -17.47 -3.80
N ALA A 3 44.63 -17.44 -3.33
CA ALA A 3 45.21 -16.29 -2.64
C ALA A 3 45.24 -15.01 -3.49
N SER A 4 45.44 -15.12 -4.81
CA SER A 4 45.42 -13.97 -5.72
C SER A 4 44.02 -13.37 -5.86
N THR A 5 42.99 -14.20 -5.94
CA THR A 5 41.59 -13.77 -5.99
C THR A 5 41.17 -13.14 -4.66
N PHE A 6 41.72 -13.60 -3.54
CA PHE A 6 41.47 -13.01 -2.23
C PHE A 6 42.08 -11.62 -2.09
N VAL A 7 43.31 -11.42 -2.59
CA VAL A 7 44.01 -10.12 -2.55
C VAL A 7 43.37 -9.10 -3.49
N ASN A 8 42.93 -9.52 -4.69
CA ASN A 8 42.24 -8.65 -5.64
C ASN A 8 40.93 -9.29 -6.12
N PRO A 9 39.85 -9.19 -5.32
CA PRO A 9 38.58 -9.79 -5.67
C PRO A 9 37.94 -9.11 -6.89
N SER A 10 37.24 -9.89 -7.71
CA SER A 10 36.42 -9.36 -8.79
C SER A 10 35.24 -8.54 -8.28
N ALA A 11 34.63 -7.73 -9.15
CA ALA A 11 33.49 -6.86 -8.83
C ALA A 11 32.34 -7.57 -8.09
N LYS A 12 32.12 -8.87 -8.35
CA LYS A 12 31.10 -9.69 -7.68
C LYS A 12 31.26 -9.77 -6.16
N TYR A 13 32.47 -9.62 -5.64
CA TYR A 13 32.77 -9.72 -4.20
C TYR A 13 33.02 -8.36 -3.55
N ARG A 14 32.84 -7.26 -4.29
CA ARG A 14 33.06 -5.90 -3.81
C ARG A 14 31.73 -5.25 -3.40
N VAL A 15 31.82 -4.23 -2.55
CA VAL A 15 30.65 -3.50 -2.03
C VAL A 15 29.94 -2.76 -3.17
N LEU A 16 28.61 -2.68 -3.05
CA LEU A 16 27.73 -1.99 -3.96
C LEU A 16 26.80 -1.06 -3.18
N PRO A 17 27.09 0.25 -3.10
CA PRO A 17 26.24 1.20 -2.40
C PRO A 17 25.01 1.59 -3.21
N PHE A 18 23.97 2.08 -2.53
CA PHE A 18 22.93 2.87 -3.18
C PHE A 18 23.51 4.20 -3.67
N TRP A 19 23.16 4.55 -4.90
CA TRP A 19 23.46 5.84 -5.49
C TRP A 19 22.14 6.56 -5.78
N PHE A 20 21.79 7.49 -4.90
CA PHE A 20 20.54 8.23 -4.92
C PHE A 20 20.64 9.40 -5.91
N TRP A 21 19.90 9.30 -7.01
CA TRP A 21 19.81 10.33 -8.04
C TRP A 21 18.78 11.40 -7.65
N ASN A 22 19.29 12.62 -7.50
CA ASN A 22 18.52 13.86 -7.31
C ASN A 22 19.20 15.01 -8.08
N GLY A 23 18.55 16.17 -8.16
CA GLY A 23 19.07 17.31 -8.91
C GLY A 23 19.01 17.10 -10.43
N ALA A 24 19.90 17.78 -11.15
CA ALA A 24 19.88 17.87 -12.61
C ALA A 24 20.41 16.62 -13.35
N ILE A 25 21.16 15.74 -12.66
CA ILE A 25 21.76 14.53 -13.25
C ILE A 25 22.56 14.87 -14.52
N GLU A 26 23.58 15.72 -14.33
CA GLU A 26 24.45 16.15 -15.41
C GLU A 26 25.36 14.99 -15.88
N GLU A 27 25.53 14.85 -17.20
CA GLU A 27 26.29 13.74 -17.80
C GLU A 27 27.75 13.69 -17.33
N GLY A 28 28.39 14.85 -17.24
CA GLY A 28 29.78 14.94 -16.77
C GLY A 28 29.93 14.45 -15.32
N GLU A 29 28.95 14.73 -14.48
CA GLU A 29 28.96 14.34 -13.07
C GLU A 29 28.68 12.84 -12.90
N ILE A 30 27.79 12.26 -13.72
CA ILE A 30 27.60 10.80 -13.79
C ILE A 30 28.93 10.10 -14.06
N VAL A 31 29.64 10.55 -15.11
CA VAL A 31 30.90 9.92 -15.51
C VAL A 31 31.97 10.10 -14.43
N ARG A 32 32.07 11.30 -13.84
CA ARG A 32 33.04 11.60 -12.77
C ARG A 32 32.81 10.71 -11.55
N GLN A 33 31.57 10.64 -11.05
CA GLN A 33 31.23 9.86 -9.86
C GLN A 33 31.47 8.35 -10.07
N ILE A 34 31.12 7.80 -11.23
CA ILE A 34 31.35 6.38 -11.53
C ILE A 34 32.85 6.06 -11.57
N LYS A 35 33.67 6.94 -12.15
CA LYS A 35 35.14 6.79 -12.13
C LYS A 35 35.68 6.80 -10.70
N GLU A 36 35.22 7.72 -9.86
CA GLU A 36 35.61 7.75 -8.45
C GLU A 36 35.20 6.46 -7.71
N MET A 37 33.99 5.94 -7.96
CA MET A 37 33.55 4.66 -7.39
C MET A 37 34.47 3.50 -7.81
N SER A 38 34.90 3.45 -9.07
CA SER A 38 35.84 2.45 -9.57
C SER A 38 37.22 2.59 -8.92
N ASP A 39 37.76 3.81 -8.87
CA ASP A 39 39.08 4.12 -8.29
C ASP A 39 39.17 3.79 -6.79
N LYS A 40 38.04 3.86 -6.08
CA LYS A 40 37.92 3.46 -4.66
C LYS A 40 37.64 1.97 -4.46
N GLY A 41 37.58 1.18 -5.53
CA GLY A 41 37.46 -0.27 -5.46
C GLY A 41 36.04 -0.77 -5.20
N LEU A 42 35.00 -0.02 -5.58
CA LEU A 42 33.63 -0.54 -5.55
C LEU A 42 33.41 -1.59 -6.65
N GLY A 43 32.42 -2.46 -6.44
CA GLY A 43 32.01 -3.46 -7.43
C GLY A 43 30.94 -2.97 -8.39
N GLY A 44 30.32 -1.83 -8.08
CA GLY A 44 29.14 -1.35 -8.74
C GLY A 44 28.36 -0.38 -7.88
N PHE A 45 27.12 -0.09 -8.28
CA PHE A 45 26.18 0.72 -7.52
C PHE A 45 24.73 0.30 -7.80
N CYS A 46 23.83 0.65 -6.89
CA CYS A 46 22.39 0.52 -7.06
C CYS A 46 21.80 1.91 -7.33
N LEU A 47 21.49 2.19 -8.60
CA LEU A 47 20.93 3.45 -9.05
C LEU A 47 19.48 3.55 -8.56
N SER A 48 19.21 4.55 -7.71
CA SER A 48 17.88 4.79 -7.16
C SER A 48 17.45 6.23 -7.47
N PRO A 49 16.32 6.46 -8.14
CA PRO A 49 15.74 7.80 -8.19
C PRO A 49 15.33 8.24 -6.78
N SER A 50 15.39 9.54 -6.49
CA SER A 50 15.12 10.08 -5.15
C SER A 50 14.47 11.46 -5.19
N PRO A 51 13.75 11.85 -4.12
CA PRO A 51 13.17 13.19 -4.02
C PRO A 51 14.16 14.30 -4.38
N GLY A 52 13.71 15.28 -5.17
CA GLY A 52 14.56 16.36 -5.68
C GLY A 52 15.13 16.11 -7.08
N LEU A 53 14.80 15.00 -7.74
CA LEU A 53 15.12 14.76 -9.15
C LEU A 53 14.51 15.83 -10.05
N GLN A 54 15.33 16.48 -10.88
CA GLN A 54 14.92 17.57 -11.78
C GLN A 54 14.67 17.10 -13.23
N ILE A 55 15.06 15.87 -13.55
CA ILE A 55 14.70 15.21 -14.82
C ILE A 55 13.45 14.33 -14.63
N PRO A 56 12.54 14.22 -15.62
CA PRO A 56 11.33 13.41 -15.46
C PRO A 56 11.67 11.90 -15.41
N HIS A 57 11.33 11.24 -14.31
CA HIS A 57 11.50 9.79 -14.13
C HIS A 57 10.72 8.99 -15.20
N LEU A 58 11.30 7.91 -15.72
CA LEU A 58 10.79 7.09 -16.85
C LEU A 58 10.59 7.83 -18.19
N SER A 59 11.15 9.02 -18.36
CA SER A 59 11.21 9.69 -19.67
C SER A 59 12.41 9.22 -20.51
N SER A 60 12.45 9.57 -21.79
CA SER A 60 13.61 9.30 -22.66
C SER A 60 14.90 9.91 -22.09
N VAL A 61 14.85 11.14 -21.55
CA VAL A 61 16.01 11.78 -20.91
C VAL A 61 16.49 10.98 -19.70
N TRP A 62 15.58 10.45 -18.88
CA TRP A 62 15.95 9.56 -17.78
C TRP A 62 16.70 8.33 -18.29
N PHE A 63 16.17 7.66 -19.32
CA PHE A 63 16.81 6.46 -19.87
C PHE A 63 18.14 6.75 -20.58
N GLU A 64 18.29 7.91 -21.21
CA GLU A 64 19.59 8.36 -21.75
C GLU A 64 20.64 8.50 -20.64
N ARG A 65 20.28 9.07 -19.48
CA ARG A 65 21.18 9.16 -18.33
C ARG A 65 21.52 7.79 -17.76
N VAL A 66 20.52 6.91 -17.60
CA VAL A 66 20.74 5.54 -17.13
C VAL A 66 21.63 4.75 -18.09
N LYS A 67 21.44 4.94 -19.40
CA LYS A 67 22.29 4.34 -20.44
C LYS A 67 23.74 4.81 -20.30
N LEU A 68 23.96 6.12 -20.23
CA LEU A 68 25.30 6.68 -20.03
C LEU A 68 25.99 6.13 -18.77
N ALA A 69 25.26 6.06 -17.65
CA ALA A 69 25.78 5.48 -16.41
C ALA A 69 26.14 4.00 -16.58
N THR A 70 25.30 3.24 -17.29
CA THR A 70 25.50 1.81 -17.54
C THR A 70 26.72 1.56 -18.45
N GLU A 71 26.84 2.28 -19.55
CA GLU A 71 27.98 2.19 -20.48
C GLU A 71 29.30 2.59 -19.79
N THR A 72 29.26 3.65 -18.96
CA THR A 72 30.42 4.08 -18.18
C THR A 72 30.85 2.99 -17.19
N ALA A 73 29.89 2.42 -16.46
CA ALA A 73 30.15 1.33 -15.52
C ALA A 73 30.70 0.08 -16.23
N GLU A 74 30.14 -0.28 -17.38
CA GLU A 74 30.58 -1.41 -18.21
C GLU A 74 32.05 -1.25 -18.63
N SER A 75 32.43 -0.05 -19.09
CA SER A 75 33.82 0.26 -19.48
C SER A 75 34.84 0.11 -18.34
N LEU A 76 34.37 0.17 -17.09
CA LEU A 76 35.18 0.06 -15.87
C LEU A 76 35.02 -1.31 -15.18
N GLY A 77 34.24 -2.23 -15.77
CA GLY A 77 33.98 -3.56 -15.19
C GLY A 77 33.10 -3.56 -13.95
N LEU A 78 32.34 -2.48 -13.71
CA LEU A 78 31.40 -2.34 -12.61
C LEU A 78 30.03 -2.96 -12.94
N LYS A 79 29.22 -3.25 -11.91
CA LYS A 79 27.83 -3.70 -12.05
C LYS A 79 26.84 -2.60 -11.68
N VAL A 80 25.71 -2.56 -12.37
CA VAL A 80 24.64 -1.58 -12.13
C VAL A 80 23.38 -2.31 -11.74
N TRP A 81 22.89 -2.06 -10.54
CA TRP A 81 21.56 -2.51 -10.12
C TRP A 81 20.60 -1.33 -10.28
N LEU A 82 19.43 -1.57 -10.85
CA LEU A 82 18.38 -0.55 -10.91
C LEU A 82 17.45 -0.72 -9.70
N HIS A 83 17.16 0.35 -9.00
CA HIS A 83 16.13 0.39 -7.98
C HIS A 83 14.97 1.23 -8.51
N GLU A 84 13.90 0.57 -8.94
CA GLU A 84 12.76 1.21 -9.61
C GLU A 84 11.65 1.54 -8.62
N GLU A 85 11.98 2.34 -7.60
CA GLU A 85 11.02 2.90 -6.66
C GLU A 85 11.14 4.43 -6.63
N TYR A 86 10.14 5.16 -7.14
CA TYR A 86 10.16 6.62 -7.16
C TYR A 86 8.84 7.24 -6.73
N PRO A 87 8.84 8.17 -5.74
CA PRO A 87 9.92 8.41 -4.79
C PRO A 87 10.05 7.25 -3.79
N HIS A 88 11.27 6.93 -3.38
CA HIS A 88 11.52 6.07 -2.22
C HIS A 88 11.61 6.92 -0.93
N PRO A 89 11.03 6.47 0.20
CA PRO A 89 10.09 5.36 0.35
C PRO A 89 8.65 5.76 -0.03
N GLY A 90 7.91 4.86 -0.69
CA GLY A 90 6.47 5.03 -0.91
C GLY A 90 6.04 5.22 -2.37
N SER A 91 6.75 4.58 -3.30
CA SER A 91 6.56 4.58 -4.77
C SER A 91 5.27 5.22 -5.31
N MET A 92 5.38 6.37 -5.97
CA MET A 92 4.32 6.94 -6.82
C MET A 92 4.19 6.20 -8.15
N VAL A 93 5.07 5.23 -8.44
CA VAL A 93 4.89 4.33 -9.58
C VAL A 93 3.54 3.61 -9.50
N GLY A 94 3.04 3.34 -8.28
CA GLY A 94 1.68 2.83 -8.09
C GLY A 94 0.58 3.76 -8.60
N GLU A 95 0.80 5.09 -8.61
CA GLU A 95 -0.17 6.02 -9.19
C GLU A 95 -0.26 5.84 -10.69
N LYS A 96 0.88 5.75 -11.39
CA LYS A 96 0.90 5.58 -12.84
C LYS A 96 0.21 4.27 -13.24
N VAL A 97 0.39 3.21 -12.45
CA VAL A 97 -0.29 1.92 -12.64
C VAL A 97 -1.79 2.03 -12.40
N ALA A 98 -2.21 2.75 -11.36
CA ALA A 98 -3.63 2.95 -11.06
C ALA A 98 -4.30 4.08 -11.88
N LEU A 99 -3.52 4.87 -12.63
CA LEU A 99 -4.01 6.01 -13.40
C LEU A 99 -4.81 5.47 -14.60
N GLY A 100 -6.11 5.73 -14.60
CA GLY A 100 -7.03 5.13 -15.57
C GLY A 100 -7.52 3.72 -15.21
N HIS A 101 -6.98 3.11 -14.14
CA HIS A 101 -7.34 1.79 -13.65
C HIS A 101 -7.64 1.80 -12.14
N PRO A 102 -8.77 2.39 -11.68
CA PRO A 102 -9.10 2.46 -10.25
C PRO A 102 -9.14 1.10 -9.54
N GLN A 103 -9.48 0.04 -10.27
CA GLN A 103 -9.48 -1.34 -9.77
C GLN A 103 -8.10 -1.87 -9.39
N TYR A 104 -7.01 -1.25 -9.88
CA TYR A 104 -5.64 -1.64 -9.53
C TYR A 104 -5.15 -0.97 -8.26
N ARG A 105 -5.95 -0.16 -7.57
CA ARG A 105 -5.52 0.52 -6.34
C ARG A 105 -5.45 -0.44 -5.16
N ALA A 106 -4.35 -0.39 -4.43
CA ALA A 106 -4.15 -1.15 -3.21
C ALA A 106 -5.27 -0.90 -2.21
N GLN A 107 -5.80 -2.00 -1.65
CA GLN A 107 -6.84 -1.98 -0.64
C GLN A 107 -6.31 -2.55 0.67
N TYR A 108 -6.98 -2.22 1.75
CA TYR A 108 -6.68 -2.75 3.09
C TYR A 108 -7.98 -3.04 3.82
N LEU A 109 -7.90 -4.00 4.73
CA LEU A 109 -8.95 -4.27 5.68
C LEU A 109 -8.78 -3.32 6.86
N SER A 110 -9.74 -2.41 7.00
CA SER A 110 -9.89 -1.51 8.14
C SER A 110 -11.02 -2.00 9.03
N PHE A 111 -10.95 -1.69 10.33
CA PHE A 111 -12.02 -1.99 11.25
C PHE A 111 -12.26 -0.86 12.25
N ARG A 112 -13.49 -0.81 12.75
CA ARG A 112 -13.92 0.02 13.88
C ARG A 112 -14.53 -0.89 14.93
N GLU A 113 -14.20 -0.63 16.19
CA GLU A 113 -14.78 -1.36 17.31
C GLU A 113 -15.17 -0.43 18.46
N THR A 114 -16.22 -0.81 19.18
CA THR A 114 -16.60 -0.18 20.44
C THR A 114 -17.32 -1.18 21.35
N THR A 115 -17.41 -0.87 22.64
CA THR A 115 -18.17 -1.64 23.62
C THR A 115 -19.20 -0.74 24.28
N VAL A 116 -20.44 -1.24 24.40
CA VAL A 116 -21.64 -0.44 24.68
C VAL A 116 -22.56 -1.21 25.62
N GLN A 117 -23.28 -0.49 26.48
CA GLN A 117 -24.33 -1.02 27.36
C GLN A 117 -25.72 -0.84 26.72
N GLY A 118 -26.64 -1.71 27.09
CA GLY A 118 -28.00 -1.68 26.57
C GLY A 118 -28.70 -0.36 26.85
N GLY A 119 -29.47 0.09 25.86
CA GLY A 119 -30.10 1.40 25.84
C GLY A 119 -29.23 2.53 25.30
N GLN A 120 -27.90 2.36 25.23
CA GLN A 120 -27.01 3.36 24.64
C GLN A 120 -27.11 3.38 23.11
N GLN A 121 -26.94 4.58 22.55
CA GLN A 121 -26.84 4.80 21.12
C GLN A 121 -25.37 4.63 20.70
N VAL A 122 -25.12 3.72 19.77
CA VAL A 122 -23.88 3.70 19.01
C VAL A 122 -24.03 4.68 17.88
N ASP A 123 -23.19 5.69 17.90
CA ASP A 123 -23.09 6.69 16.85
C ASP A 123 -21.63 6.77 16.41
N MET A 124 -21.30 6.03 15.36
CA MET A 124 -19.92 5.74 14.98
C MET A 124 -19.64 6.14 13.54
N GLU A 125 -18.69 7.05 13.39
CA GLU A 125 -18.14 7.45 12.11
C GLU A 125 -17.32 6.33 11.46
N LEU A 126 -17.62 6.06 10.20
CA LEU A 126 -16.91 5.07 9.40
C LEU A 126 -16.03 5.77 8.35
N PRO A 127 -14.86 5.19 8.01
CA PRO A 127 -14.09 5.68 6.89
C PRO A 127 -14.84 5.44 5.57
N TRP A 128 -14.49 6.22 4.54
CA TRP A 128 -15.02 5.99 3.19
C TRP A 128 -14.47 4.68 2.63
N GLY A 129 -15.33 3.67 2.49
CA GLY A 129 -14.95 2.32 2.06
C GLY A 129 -16.16 1.39 2.02
N THR A 130 -15.96 0.22 1.43
CA THR A 130 -17.00 -0.81 1.30
C THR A 130 -17.13 -1.58 2.60
N VAL A 131 -18.32 -1.55 3.21
CA VAL A 131 -18.60 -2.37 4.41
C VAL A 131 -18.64 -3.85 4.03
N LEU A 132 -17.68 -4.61 4.54
CA LEU A 132 -17.61 -6.06 4.36
C LEU A 132 -18.49 -6.78 5.38
N ARG A 133 -18.48 -6.30 6.63
CA ARG A 133 -19.27 -6.88 7.73
C ARG A 133 -19.50 -5.87 8.85
N ALA A 134 -20.69 -5.87 9.43
CA ALA A 134 -21.01 -5.08 10.61
C ALA A 134 -21.85 -5.93 11.58
N ILE A 135 -21.31 -6.20 12.77
CA ILE A 135 -21.97 -7.06 13.75
C ILE A 135 -21.96 -6.45 15.15
N ALA A 136 -23.00 -6.73 15.92
CA ALA A 136 -23.03 -6.54 17.36
C ALA A 136 -23.01 -7.92 18.04
N VAL A 137 -22.07 -8.13 18.96
CA VAL A 137 -21.88 -9.41 19.63
C VAL A 137 -22.13 -9.23 21.13
N PRO A 138 -23.05 -10.00 21.73
CA PRO A 138 -23.32 -9.85 23.15
C PRO A 138 -22.13 -10.36 23.96
N LEU A 139 -21.90 -9.69 25.09
CA LEU A 139 -20.81 -9.96 26.01
C LEU A 139 -21.37 -10.56 27.29
N LYS A 140 -20.85 -11.73 27.66
CA LYS A 140 -20.99 -12.29 29.01
C LYS A 140 -19.69 -12.07 29.77
N ARG A 141 -19.71 -11.10 30.70
CA ARG A 141 -18.48 -10.51 31.29
C ARG A 141 -17.63 -9.87 30.18
N ASP A 142 -16.48 -10.48 29.85
CA ASP A 142 -15.58 -10.04 28.77
C ASP A 142 -15.46 -11.07 27.64
N ARG A 143 -16.33 -12.10 27.62
CA ARG A 143 -16.37 -13.09 26.54
C ARG A 143 -17.46 -12.73 25.53
N CYS A 144 -17.09 -12.74 24.25
CA CYS A 144 -18.01 -12.60 23.13
C CYS A 144 -18.79 -13.91 22.92
N LEU A 145 -20.11 -13.81 22.83
CA LEU A 145 -21.01 -14.90 22.47
C LEU A 145 -21.24 -14.84 20.95
N TRP A 146 -20.32 -15.42 20.19
CA TRP A 146 -20.27 -15.26 18.73
C TRP A 146 -21.48 -15.85 17.99
N ASP A 147 -22.09 -16.89 18.54
CA ASP A 147 -23.29 -17.53 17.96
C ASP A 147 -24.54 -16.64 18.08
N ASP A 148 -24.53 -15.70 19.03
CA ASP A 148 -25.61 -14.74 19.29
C ASP A 148 -25.33 -13.38 18.60
N ALA A 149 -24.40 -13.33 17.64
CA ALA A 149 -24.06 -12.10 16.94
C ALA A 149 -25.20 -11.61 16.04
N GLU A 150 -25.54 -10.33 16.13
CA GLU A 150 -26.54 -9.67 15.31
C GLU A 150 -25.89 -8.94 14.13
N ASP A 151 -26.47 -9.07 12.93
CA ASP A 151 -26.11 -8.23 11.79
C ASP A 151 -26.71 -6.83 11.97
N ILE A 152 -25.84 -5.83 12.02
CA ILE A 152 -26.22 -4.42 12.20
C ILE A 152 -25.90 -3.58 10.96
N ARG A 153 -25.58 -4.20 9.82
CA ARG A 153 -25.24 -3.49 8.57
C ARG A 153 -26.37 -2.59 8.10
N GLY A 154 -27.63 -2.97 8.33
CA GLY A 154 -28.80 -2.16 7.99
C GLY A 154 -28.90 -0.82 8.74
N PHE A 155 -28.11 -0.64 9.80
CA PHE A 155 -28.03 0.61 10.57
C PHE A 155 -26.90 1.54 10.09
N ILE A 156 -26.22 1.19 9.00
CA ILE A 156 -25.21 2.03 8.37
C ILE A 156 -25.87 2.83 7.26
N GLY A 157 -25.73 4.15 7.34
CA GLY A 157 -26.19 5.08 6.32
C GLY A 157 -25.18 6.20 6.07
N SER A 158 -25.56 7.15 5.22
CA SER A 158 -24.76 8.35 4.97
C SER A 158 -25.27 9.51 5.81
N ASN A 159 -24.36 10.25 6.44
CA ASN A 159 -24.66 11.50 7.13
C ASN A 159 -23.55 12.54 6.85
N HIS A 160 -23.76 13.80 7.23
CA HIS A 160 -22.76 14.86 7.12
C HIS A 160 -21.77 14.81 8.29
N ARG A 161 -20.50 15.16 8.02
CA ARG A 161 -19.41 15.15 9.03
C ARG A 161 -19.47 16.31 10.02
N GLN A 162 -20.04 17.46 9.64
CA GLN A 162 -20.16 18.64 10.49
C GLN A 162 -21.48 19.36 10.24
N GLU A 163 -22.08 19.88 11.31
CA GLU A 163 -23.14 20.87 11.23
C GLU A 163 -22.48 22.23 10.92
N ILE A 164 -22.52 22.67 9.66
CA ILE A 164 -22.09 24.05 9.33
C ILE A 164 -23.31 24.95 9.45
N TYR A 165 -23.34 25.76 10.50
CA TYR A 165 -24.37 26.76 10.76
C TYR A 165 -24.02 28.09 10.09
N TYR A 166 -24.96 28.63 9.31
CA TYR A 166 -24.90 30.00 8.83
C TYR A 166 -26.15 30.74 9.32
N GLU A 167 -25.98 31.74 10.17
CA GLU A 167 -27.03 32.73 10.45
C GLU A 167 -27.07 33.69 9.26
N LYS A 168 -28.13 33.64 8.44
CA LYS A 168 -28.37 34.66 7.43
C LYS A 168 -29.34 35.70 7.95
N GLU A 169 -28.95 36.96 7.83
CA GLU A 169 -29.81 38.15 7.98
C GLU A 169 -30.84 38.24 6.84
N ASN A 170 -31.81 37.31 6.76
CA ASN A 170 -33.18 37.55 6.29
C ASN A 170 -34.01 36.25 6.15
N ARG A 171 -34.87 36.05 7.14
CA ARG A 171 -36.23 35.47 7.14
C ARG A 171 -36.49 34.02 6.65
N SER A 172 -36.87 33.18 7.61
CA SER A 172 -38.19 32.52 7.74
C SER A 172 -38.39 32.11 9.20
N LYS A 173 -39.56 32.35 9.81
CA LYS A 173 -39.86 32.04 11.23
C LYS A 173 -39.93 30.53 11.54
N TYR A 174 -39.62 29.69 10.57
CA TYR A 174 -39.81 28.23 10.59
C TYR A 174 -38.52 27.45 10.32
N HIS A 175 -37.42 28.11 9.95
CA HIS A 175 -36.16 27.44 9.63
C HIS A 175 -34.96 28.25 10.14
N ASP A 176 -34.66 28.09 11.42
CA ASP A 176 -33.54 28.78 12.09
C ASP A 176 -32.19 28.11 11.82
N ARG A 177 -32.15 26.99 11.09
CA ARG A 177 -30.93 26.21 10.80
C ARG A 177 -30.88 25.78 9.35
N HIS A 178 -29.75 26.05 8.70
CA HIS A 178 -29.36 25.46 7.43
C HIS A 178 -28.15 24.55 7.66
N TYR A 179 -28.20 23.36 7.09
CA TYR A 179 -27.09 22.38 7.09
C TYR A 179 -26.54 22.29 5.68
N ASP A 180 -25.22 22.31 5.55
CA ASP A 180 -24.55 22.08 4.27
C ASP A 180 -24.41 20.58 4.00
N ALA A 181 -24.56 20.16 2.74
CA ALA A 181 -24.44 18.76 2.33
C ALA A 181 -22.98 18.34 2.10
N LEU A 182 -22.02 19.23 2.36
CA LEU A 182 -20.60 18.94 2.23
C LEU A 182 -20.15 17.90 3.27
N ASN A 183 -19.14 17.10 2.89
CA ASN A 183 -18.53 16.07 3.73
C ASN A 183 -19.46 14.91 4.10
N LEU A 184 -20.09 14.28 3.11
CA LEU A 184 -20.78 13.00 3.28
C LEU A 184 -19.83 11.93 3.86
N GLN A 185 -20.33 11.21 4.85
CA GLN A 185 -19.61 10.17 5.55
C GLN A 185 -20.54 9.02 5.92
N HIS A 186 -20.05 7.79 5.83
CA HIS A 186 -20.79 6.64 6.35
C HIS A 186 -20.77 6.65 7.88
N ARG A 187 -21.92 6.35 8.48
CA ARG A 187 -22.11 6.38 9.93
C ARG A 187 -22.97 5.20 10.35
N LEU A 188 -22.54 4.48 11.38
CA LEU A 188 -23.36 3.47 12.05
C LEU A 188 -24.18 4.16 13.13
N TYR A 189 -25.50 4.01 13.05
CA TYR A 189 -26.43 4.55 14.04
C TYR A 189 -27.33 3.43 14.59
N TRP A 190 -26.85 2.72 15.62
CA TRP A 190 -27.53 1.55 16.18
C TRP A 190 -27.77 1.69 17.69
N LYS A 191 -29.00 1.45 18.13
CA LYS A 191 -29.37 1.47 19.55
C LYS A 191 -29.23 0.07 20.15
N ALA A 192 -28.38 -0.08 21.15
CA ALA A 192 -28.10 -1.38 21.74
C ALA A 192 -29.32 -1.93 22.52
N PRO A 193 -29.74 -3.18 22.27
CA PRO A 193 -30.67 -3.90 23.12
C PRO A 193 -30.11 -4.10 24.53
N ALA A 194 -30.96 -4.55 25.46
CA ALA A 194 -30.53 -4.84 26.83
C ALA A 194 -29.31 -5.80 26.86
N GLY A 195 -28.38 -5.57 27.78
CA GLY A 195 -27.12 -6.33 27.88
C GLY A 195 -25.89 -5.50 27.57
N ARG A 196 -24.72 -6.14 27.48
CA ARG A 196 -23.46 -5.49 27.10
C ARG A 196 -23.05 -6.04 25.73
N TRP A 197 -22.63 -5.17 24.83
CA TRP A 197 -22.38 -5.53 23.43
C TRP A 197 -21.00 -5.03 23.00
N ARG A 198 -20.33 -5.82 22.17
CA ARG A 198 -19.19 -5.38 21.37
C ARG A 198 -19.64 -5.19 19.93
N VAL A 199 -19.43 -4.00 19.40
CA VAL A 199 -19.78 -3.65 18.03
C VAL A 199 -18.51 -3.67 17.20
N LEU A 200 -18.55 -4.35 16.05
CA LEU A 200 -17.43 -4.50 15.12
C LEU A 200 -17.91 -4.17 13.71
N VAL A 201 -17.20 -3.27 13.02
CA VAL A 201 -17.43 -2.98 11.61
C VAL A 201 -16.12 -3.15 10.85
N PHE A 202 -16.13 -4.01 9.84
CA PHE A 202 -15.02 -4.30 8.95
C PHE A 202 -15.30 -3.69 7.58
N LEU A 203 -14.30 -2.99 7.04
CA LEU A 203 -14.39 -2.27 5.78
C LEU A 203 -13.19 -2.59 4.90
N GLN A 204 -13.45 -2.74 3.60
CA GLN A 204 -12.42 -2.64 2.58
C GLN A 204 -12.25 -1.16 2.21
N LYS A 205 -11.00 -0.68 2.25
CA LYS A 205 -10.67 0.72 2.01
C LYS A 205 -9.43 0.85 1.13
N GLU A 206 -9.42 1.81 0.21
CA GLU A 206 -8.20 2.22 -0.47
C GLU A 206 -7.21 2.87 0.52
N HIS A 207 -5.92 2.87 0.21
CA HIS A 207 -4.94 3.64 0.97
C HIS A 207 -5.37 5.12 1.00
N ASP A 208 -5.40 5.77 2.18
CA ASP A 208 -5.53 7.23 2.24
C ASP A 208 -4.33 7.83 1.50
N GLN A 209 -4.55 8.82 0.62
CA GLN A 209 -3.50 9.46 -0.18
C GLN A 209 -2.19 9.55 0.62
N CYS A 210 -1.16 8.83 0.18
CA CYS A 210 0.10 8.78 0.91
C CYS A 210 0.62 10.22 1.07
N VAL A 211 1.46 10.45 2.08
CA VAL A 211 2.05 11.77 2.43
C VAL A 211 2.71 12.46 1.21
N SER A 212 3.01 11.69 0.16
CA SER A 212 3.34 12.14 -1.20
C SER A 212 2.22 11.79 -2.20
N GLN A 213 1.08 12.50 -2.16
CA GLN A 213 -0.07 12.53 -3.10
C GLN A 213 -0.60 11.24 -3.77
N GLY A 214 -0.05 10.06 -3.50
CA GLY A 214 -0.21 8.91 -4.39
C GLY A 214 -0.71 7.63 -3.77
N THR A 215 -1.34 6.86 -4.64
CA THR A 215 -2.01 5.59 -4.37
C THR A 215 -1.06 4.47 -4.76
N GLN A 216 -0.91 3.46 -3.90
CA GLN A 216 -0.19 2.23 -4.26
C GLN A 216 -1.08 1.35 -5.15
N PHE A 217 -0.48 0.52 -6.00
CA PHE A 217 -1.24 -0.49 -6.75
C PHE A 217 -1.38 -1.78 -5.93
N ASP A 218 -2.41 -2.59 -6.20
CA ASP A 218 -2.69 -3.85 -5.53
C ASP A 218 -1.68 -4.92 -5.98
N PRO A 219 -0.72 -5.33 -5.12
CA PRO A 219 0.28 -6.33 -5.50
C PRO A 219 -0.30 -7.74 -5.55
N TYR A 220 -1.52 -7.96 -5.05
CA TYR A 220 -2.20 -9.25 -5.07
C TYR A 220 -2.96 -9.49 -6.37
N SER A 221 -3.19 -8.44 -7.18
CA SER A 221 -3.84 -8.56 -8.48
C SER A 221 -2.81 -8.84 -9.57
N ALA A 222 -2.93 -10.00 -10.23
CA ALA A 222 -2.07 -10.37 -11.34
C ALA A 222 -2.13 -9.35 -12.50
N GLU A 223 -3.32 -8.78 -12.75
CA GLU A 223 -3.52 -7.75 -13.78
C GLU A 223 -2.82 -6.44 -13.41
N ALA A 224 -2.92 -6.02 -12.14
CA ALA A 224 -2.23 -4.81 -11.68
C ALA A 224 -0.70 -4.99 -11.72
N VAL A 225 -0.20 -6.16 -11.34
CA VAL A 225 1.23 -6.50 -11.42
C VAL A 225 1.71 -6.55 -12.87
N ALA A 226 0.93 -7.13 -13.79
CA ALA A 226 1.27 -7.15 -15.21
C ALA A 226 1.35 -5.71 -15.76
N HIS A 227 0.37 -4.87 -15.43
CA HIS A 227 0.38 -3.46 -15.84
C HIS A 227 1.53 -2.66 -15.23
N PHE A 228 1.90 -2.96 -13.98
CA PHE A 228 3.12 -2.42 -13.37
C PHE A 228 4.36 -2.80 -14.20
N VAL A 229 4.54 -4.06 -14.57
CA VAL A 229 5.66 -4.51 -15.40
C VAL A 229 5.68 -3.78 -16.75
N GLU A 230 4.53 -3.69 -17.44
CA GLU A 230 4.40 -3.01 -18.72
C GLU A 230 4.74 -1.51 -18.66
N THR A 231 4.33 -0.82 -17.60
CA THR A 231 4.47 0.64 -17.51
C THR A 231 5.82 1.11 -16.96
N THR A 232 6.60 0.19 -16.37
CA THR A 232 7.81 0.49 -15.60
C THR A 232 9.03 -0.26 -16.11
N ARG A 233 8.93 -1.57 -16.32
CA ARG A 233 10.05 -2.44 -16.70
C ARG A 233 10.24 -2.51 -18.21
N GLU A 234 9.17 -2.60 -18.98
CA GLU A 234 9.27 -2.65 -20.46
C GLU A 234 9.96 -1.40 -21.07
N PRO A 235 9.75 -0.18 -20.55
CA PRO A 235 10.54 0.98 -20.96
C PRO A 235 12.04 0.81 -20.69
N SER A 236 12.43 0.28 -19.53
CA SER A 236 13.83 -0.02 -19.19
C SER A 236 14.41 -1.04 -20.18
N VAL A 237 13.69 -2.13 -20.47
CA VAL A 237 14.11 -3.14 -21.45
C VAL A 237 14.25 -2.54 -22.85
N SER A 238 13.35 -1.65 -23.26
CA SER A 238 13.39 -1.03 -24.59
C SER A 238 14.61 -0.11 -24.80
N HIS A 239 15.04 0.62 -23.76
CA HIS A 239 16.12 1.62 -23.89
C HIS A 239 17.51 1.06 -23.56
N ILE A 240 17.60 0.13 -22.61
CA ILE A 240 18.87 -0.39 -22.08
C ILE A 240 18.90 -1.94 -22.02
N GLY A 241 17.99 -2.59 -22.74
CA GLY A 241 17.85 -4.05 -22.86
C GLY A 241 19.17 -4.79 -23.12
N GLU A 242 20.04 -4.21 -23.95
CA GLU A 242 21.30 -4.80 -24.40
C GLU A 242 22.33 -5.05 -23.27
N HIS A 243 22.16 -4.36 -22.13
CA HIS A 243 23.02 -4.48 -20.95
C HIS A 243 22.49 -5.47 -19.89
N PHE A 244 21.23 -5.92 -20.00
CA PHE A 244 20.67 -6.89 -19.07
C PHE A 244 21.37 -8.26 -19.15
N GLY A 245 21.57 -8.89 -18.00
CA GLY A 245 22.34 -10.14 -17.88
C GLY A 245 23.86 -9.95 -18.00
N LYS A 246 24.33 -8.74 -18.33
CA LYS A 246 25.76 -8.38 -18.42
C LYS A 246 26.12 -7.38 -17.32
N THR A 247 25.99 -6.09 -17.61
CA THR A 247 26.31 -4.98 -16.69
C THR A 247 25.19 -4.78 -15.69
N ILE A 248 23.95 -5.00 -16.11
CA ILE A 248 22.75 -4.97 -15.27
C ILE A 248 22.33 -6.40 -14.93
N PRO A 249 22.67 -6.94 -13.75
CA PRO A 249 22.33 -8.31 -13.40
C PRO A 249 20.86 -8.47 -13.01
N ALA A 250 20.25 -7.46 -12.39
CA ALA A 250 18.87 -7.49 -11.91
C ALA A 250 18.34 -6.09 -11.57
N ILE A 251 17.02 -6.01 -11.41
CA ILE A 251 16.30 -4.87 -10.85
C ILE A 251 15.94 -5.20 -9.40
N LEU A 252 16.25 -4.30 -8.49
CA LEU A 252 15.88 -4.37 -7.08
C LEU A 252 14.48 -3.78 -6.88
N THR A 253 13.63 -4.53 -6.19
CA THR A 253 12.32 -4.10 -5.69
C THR A 253 12.34 -4.19 -4.17
N THR A 254 11.74 -3.21 -3.52
CA THR A 254 11.54 -3.10 -2.07
C THR A 254 10.09 -3.43 -1.71
N ASP A 255 9.85 -3.85 -0.48
CA ASP A 255 8.51 -4.08 0.04
C ASP A 255 7.84 -2.76 0.45
N GLY A 256 6.53 -2.68 0.23
CA GLY A 256 5.74 -1.55 0.71
C GLY A 256 5.69 -1.53 2.23
N THR A 257 6.00 -0.38 2.84
CA THR A 257 5.93 -0.21 4.30
C THR A 257 4.48 -0.32 4.79
N ARG A 258 4.19 -1.30 5.66
CA ARG A 258 2.89 -1.41 6.34
C ARG A 258 2.68 -0.23 7.30
N ARG A 259 1.49 0.37 7.34
CA ARG A 259 1.14 1.43 8.31
C ARG A 259 -0.07 1.06 9.18
N GLY A 260 0.09 1.16 10.50
CA GLY A 260 -1.03 1.24 11.47
C GLY A 260 -1.94 0.00 11.60
N ASN A 261 -3.20 0.24 12.01
CA ASN A 261 -4.25 -0.79 12.21
C ASN A 261 -4.91 -1.22 10.89
N GLN A 262 -4.12 -1.56 9.89
CA GLN A 262 -4.57 -2.01 8.58
C GLN A 262 -4.04 -3.42 8.33
N LEU A 263 -4.93 -4.34 7.95
CA LEU A 263 -4.54 -5.68 7.53
C LEU A 263 -4.50 -5.74 5.99
N PRO A 264 -3.57 -6.51 5.38
CA PRO A 264 -3.47 -6.59 3.92
C PRO A 264 -4.76 -7.13 3.31
N TRP A 265 -5.23 -6.53 2.23
CA TRP A 265 -6.48 -6.95 1.61
C TRP A 265 -6.43 -6.74 0.10
N THR A 266 -7.20 -7.55 -0.61
CA THR A 266 -7.50 -7.35 -2.02
C THR A 266 -8.96 -7.76 -2.24
N PRO A 267 -9.69 -7.14 -3.17
CA PRO A 267 -11.02 -7.59 -3.55
C PRO A 267 -11.09 -9.08 -3.94
N LEU A 268 -9.96 -9.63 -4.39
CA LEU A 268 -9.82 -11.04 -4.81
C LEU A 268 -9.69 -12.02 -3.61
N LEU A 269 -9.46 -11.50 -2.40
CA LEU A 269 -9.10 -12.32 -1.24
C LEU A 269 -10.22 -13.27 -0.79
N PRO A 270 -11.51 -12.85 -0.71
CA PRO A 270 -12.58 -13.76 -0.31
C PRO A 270 -12.67 -15.01 -1.19
N ASP A 271 -12.63 -14.84 -2.50
CA ASP A 271 -12.74 -15.94 -3.47
C ASP A 271 -11.50 -16.84 -3.43
N ALA A 272 -10.30 -16.24 -3.38
CA ALA A 272 -9.04 -16.97 -3.26
C ALA A 272 -8.97 -17.77 -1.94
N PHE A 273 -9.46 -17.18 -0.84
CA PHE A 273 -9.50 -17.82 0.47
C PHE A 273 -10.47 -18.99 0.49
N LEU A 274 -11.68 -18.81 -0.04
CA LEU A 274 -12.68 -19.88 -0.14
C LEU A 274 -12.14 -21.05 -0.96
N SER A 275 -11.54 -20.77 -2.11
CA SER A 275 -10.96 -21.80 -2.98
C SER A 275 -9.81 -22.57 -2.33
N ARG A 276 -8.98 -21.93 -1.49
CA ARG A 276 -7.82 -22.59 -0.85
C ARG A 276 -8.18 -23.32 0.44
N ASN A 277 -9.14 -22.81 1.21
CA ASN A 277 -9.37 -23.25 2.59
C ASN A 277 -10.73 -23.95 2.80
N ASP A 278 -11.62 -23.92 1.81
CA ASP A 278 -12.94 -24.57 1.84
C ASP A 278 -13.93 -24.00 2.88
N TYR A 279 -13.80 -22.70 3.20
CA TYR A 279 -14.78 -21.95 3.99
C TYR A 279 -14.71 -20.44 3.73
N ASP A 280 -15.79 -19.73 4.03
CA ASP A 280 -15.91 -18.29 3.79
C ASP A 280 -15.10 -17.44 4.78
N LEU A 281 -14.33 -16.48 4.27
CA LEU A 281 -13.55 -15.56 5.09
C LEU A 281 -14.41 -14.50 5.79
N LEU A 282 -15.46 -13.99 5.14
CA LEU A 282 -16.25 -12.85 5.65
C LEU A 282 -16.92 -13.15 7.02
N PRO A 283 -17.53 -14.33 7.24
CA PRO A 283 -18.01 -14.76 8.55
C PRO A 283 -16.92 -14.97 9.61
N CYS A 284 -15.64 -14.95 9.22
CA CYS A 284 -14.51 -15.18 10.11
C CYS A 284 -13.65 -13.92 10.38
N LEU A 285 -13.95 -12.76 9.77
CA LEU A 285 -13.19 -11.51 9.97
C LEU A 285 -12.93 -11.13 11.45
N PRO A 286 -13.85 -11.34 12.41
CA PRO A 286 -13.56 -11.06 13.82
C PRO A 286 -12.37 -11.85 14.39
N ALA A 287 -12.05 -13.03 13.84
CA ALA A 287 -10.89 -13.81 14.22
C ALA A 287 -9.58 -13.06 14.03
N LEU A 288 -9.50 -12.14 13.05
CA LEU A 288 -8.27 -11.41 12.74
C LEU A 288 -7.85 -10.44 13.85
N ILE A 289 -8.80 -9.95 14.64
CA ILE A 289 -8.56 -8.92 15.67
C ILE A 289 -9.01 -9.33 17.09
N THR A 290 -9.77 -10.42 17.23
CA THR A 290 -10.30 -10.89 18.53
C THR A 290 -10.05 -12.39 18.77
N ALA A 291 -10.38 -12.87 19.97
CA ALA A 291 -10.51 -14.30 20.26
C ALA A 291 -11.89 -14.81 19.78
N PHE A 292 -11.95 -15.31 18.56
CA PHE A 292 -13.16 -15.74 17.85
C PHE A 292 -13.57 -17.20 18.14
N GLY A 293 -12.89 -17.86 19.08
CA GLY A 293 -13.12 -19.26 19.43
C GLY A 293 -11.91 -20.15 19.12
N PRO A 294 -12.06 -21.49 19.20
CA PRO A 294 -10.94 -22.43 19.15
C PRO A 294 -10.18 -22.39 17.81
N ASN A 295 -10.85 -22.07 16.70
CA ASN A 295 -10.25 -22.00 15.37
C ASN A 295 -9.55 -20.68 15.05
N THR A 296 -9.49 -19.72 15.99
CA THR A 296 -8.93 -18.37 15.75
C THR A 296 -7.53 -18.41 15.14
N SER A 297 -6.64 -19.23 15.69
CA SER A 297 -5.25 -19.34 15.21
C SER A 297 -5.17 -19.93 13.80
N ARG A 298 -6.01 -20.92 13.49
CA ARG A 298 -6.09 -21.52 12.15
C ARG A 298 -6.58 -20.50 11.13
N ILE A 299 -7.66 -19.77 11.43
CA ILE A 299 -8.20 -18.74 10.53
C ILE A 299 -7.15 -17.66 10.22
N ARG A 300 -6.40 -17.20 11.23
CA ARG A 300 -5.31 -16.23 11.01
C ARG A 300 -4.21 -16.81 10.14
N TYR A 301 -3.83 -18.06 10.37
CA TYR A 301 -2.84 -18.77 9.55
C TYR A 301 -3.32 -18.86 8.10
N ASP A 302 -4.51 -19.40 7.87
CA ASP A 302 -5.13 -19.56 6.55
C ASP A 302 -5.22 -18.21 5.81
N TYR A 303 -5.54 -17.12 6.54
CA TYR A 303 -5.62 -15.77 5.99
C TYR A 303 -4.27 -15.27 5.48
N PHE A 304 -3.21 -15.34 6.31
CA PHE A 304 -1.88 -14.91 5.90
C PHE A 304 -1.23 -15.84 4.88
N GLN A 305 -1.54 -17.14 4.91
CA GLN A 305 -1.11 -18.10 3.89
C GLN A 305 -1.80 -17.85 2.54
N THR A 306 -3.05 -17.39 2.54
CA THR A 306 -3.75 -17.04 1.29
C THR A 306 -3.13 -15.79 0.64
N LEU A 307 -2.68 -14.84 1.46
CA LEU A 307 -2.00 -13.61 1.02
C LEU A 307 -0.52 -13.81 0.67
N SER A 308 0.08 -14.96 1.00
CA SER A 308 1.46 -15.30 0.66
C SER A 308 1.52 -15.98 -0.71
#